data_AF-A0A090XCZ6-F1
#
_entry.id   AF-A0A090XCZ6-F1
#
_cell.length_a   1.000
_cell.length_b   1.000
_cell.length_c   1.000
_cell.angle_alpha   90.00
_cell.angle_beta   90.00
_cell.angle_gamma   90.00
#
_symmetry.space_group_name_H-M   'P 1'
#
loop_
_entity.id
_entity.type
_entity.pdbx_description
1 polymer ?
#
loop_
_entity_poly.entity_id
_entity_poly.type
_entity_poly.pdbx_seq_one_letter_code
_entity_poly.pdbx_strand_id
1 'polypeptide(L)'
;MVLLRAILVVLSAAIDSSPAPSVKENENAPATLPPESLLDSTASNGCKYQLLPYFDEEEGIDTTGGGFLAVSCTKSCPEGTQDTVTNGNPCIVTWSYLDHSTITVLVGSCQNGSCNPGDSSVCRNITLAGGESEEEEEAEE
;
A
#
# COMPACT_ATOMS: atom_id res chain seq x y z
N MET A 1 -62.88 3.36 -45.96
CA MET A 1 -62.64 2.45 -44.83
C MET A 1 -61.19 2.61 -44.41
N VAL A 2 -61.01 2.94 -43.14
CA VAL A 2 -59.81 2.78 -42.28
C VAL A 2 -58.60 3.71 -42.52
N LEU A 3 -58.42 4.58 -41.51
CA LEU A 3 -57.25 5.39 -41.17
C LEU A 3 -55.98 4.54 -41.00
N LEU A 4 -54.84 5.07 -41.43
CA LEU A 4 -53.55 4.78 -40.80
C LEU A 4 -52.76 6.08 -40.64
N ARG A 5 -52.81 6.66 -39.43
CA ARG A 5 -51.85 7.67 -38.97
C ARG A 5 -50.57 6.94 -38.58
N ALA A 6 -49.53 7.03 -39.40
CA ALA A 6 -48.20 6.60 -39.00
C ALA A 6 -47.55 7.73 -38.17
N ILE A 7 -47.41 7.52 -36.86
CA ILE A 7 -46.67 8.40 -35.95
C ILE A 7 -45.21 7.95 -35.99
N LEU A 8 -44.33 8.80 -36.51
CA LEU A 8 -42.88 8.63 -36.46
C LEU A 8 -42.41 8.99 -35.06
N VAL A 9 -42.07 7.99 -34.24
CA VAL A 9 -41.38 8.18 -32.96
C VAL A 9 -39.88 8.19 -33.25
N VAL A 10 -39.26 9.37 -33.16
CA VAL A 10 -37.81 9.52 -33.20
C VAL A 10 -37.27 9.14 -31.81
N LEU A 11 -36.71 7.94 -31.69
CA LEU A 11 -35.92 7.53 -30.52
C LEU A 11 -34.49 8.04 -30.70
N SER A 12 -34.23 9.25 -30.22
CA SER A 12 -32.86 9.75 -30.01
C SER A 12 -32.29 9.15 -28.73
N ALA A 13 -31.69 7.95 -28.84
CA ALA A 13 -30.82 7.44 -27.79
C ALA A 13 -29.44 8.09 -27.95
N ALA A 14 -29.26 9.26 -27.33
CA ALA A 14 -27.92 9.77 -27.04
C ALA A 14 -27.34 8.89 -25.93
N ILE A 15 -26.58 7.86 -26.32
CA ILE A 15 -25.63 7.25 -25.40
C ILE A 15 -24.47 8.22 -25.27
N ASP A 16 -24.62 9.14 -24.30
CA ASP A 16 -23.50 9.87 -23.72
C ASP A 16 -22.66 8.83 -22.99
N SER A 17 -21.84 8.11 -23.77
CA SER A 17 -20.84 7.21 -23.24
C SER A 17 -19.72 8.09 -22.71
N SER A 18 -19.99 8.75 -21.59
CA SER A 18 -18.98 9.40 -20.77
C SER A 18 -17.92 8.33 -20.51
N PRO A 19 -16.68 8.47 -21.01
CA PRO A 19 -15.63 7.57 -20.61
C PRO A 19 -15.53 7.75 -19.09
N ALA A 20 -15.67 6.65 -18.35
CA ALA A 20 -15.19 6.62 -16.98
C ALA A 20 -13.81 7.29 -16.97
N PRO A 21 -13.49 8.18 -16.01
CA PRO A 21 -12.16 8.74 -15.96
C PRO A 21 -11.22 7.55 -15.74
N SER A 22 -10.57 7.10 -16.82
CA SER A 22 -9.33 6.37 -16.70
C SER A 22 -8.43 7.34 -15.97
N VAL A 23 -8.32 7.12 -14.66
CA VAL A 23 -7.26 7.70 -13.84
C VAL A 23 -5.99 7.31 -14.57
N LYS A 24 -5.47 8.24 -15.37
CA LYS A 24 -4.10 8.15 -15.84
C LYS A 24 -3.29 8.18 -14.56
N GLU A 25 -2.83 7.00 -14.17
CA GLU A 25 -1.86 6.86 -13.11
C GLU A 25 -0.73 7.83 -13.43
N ASN A 26 -0.48 8.73 -12.49
CA ASN A 26 0.55 9.73 -12.62
C ASN A 26 1.89 9.00 -12.60
N GLU A 27 2.53 8.80 -13.75
CA GLU A 27 3.88 8.21 -13.89
C GLU A 27 4.96 8.93 -13.07
N ASN A 28 4.65 10.07 -12.41
CA ASN A 28 5.54 10.80 -11.51
C ASN A 28 5.08 10.81 -10.04
N ALA A 29 4.06 10.05 -9.65
CA ALA A 29 3.77 9.86 -8.24
C ALA A 29 4.92 9.03 -7.62
N PRO A 30 5.43 9.38 -6.42
CA PRO A 30 6.31 8.47 -5.70
C PRO A 30 5.62 7.12 -5.62
N ALA A 31 6.30 6.05 -6.02
CA ALA A 31 5.77 4.70 -5.86
C ALA A 31 5.34 4.57 -4.39
N THR A 32 4.06 4.27 -4.17
CA THR A 32 3.54 3.92 -2.85
C THR A 32 3.75 2.43 -2.67
N LEU A 33 4.09 2.01 -1.45
CA LEU A 33 4.17 0.58 -1.15
C LEU A 33 2.81 -0.07 -1.46
N PRO A 34 2.80 -1.32 -1.95
CA PRO A 34 1.55 -1.99 -2.27
C PRO A 34 0.64 -2.09 -1.04
N PRO A 35 -0.60 -1.59 -1.10
CA PRO A 35 -1.47 -1.48 0.08
C PRO A 35 -1.71 -2.80 0.82
N GLU A 36 -1.78 -3.91 0.10
CA GLU A 36 -1.99 -5.27 0.60
C GLU A 36 -0.82 -5.79 1.44
N SER A 37 0.38 -5.24 1.25
CA SER A 37 1.55 -5.54 2.06
C SER A 37 1.59 -4.78 3.38
N LEU A 38 0.69 -3.79 3.56
CA LEU A 38 0.68 -2.90 4.72
C LEU A 38 -0.40 -3.29 5.72
N LEU A 39 -0.08 -3.15 7.00
CA LEU A 39 -1.01 -3.33 8.10
C LEU A 39 -1.47 -1.96 8.64
N ASP A 40 -2.79 -1.75 8.64
CA ASP A 40 -3.40 -0.62 9.34
C ASP A 40 -3.37 -0.85 10.85
N SER A 41 -2.82 0.13 11.58
CA SER A 41 -2.78 0.14 13.03
C SER A 41 -3.53 1.34 13.60
N THR A 42 -4.17 1.13 14.74
CA THR A 42 -4.90 2.17 15.49
C THR A 42 -4.35 2.26 16.90
N ALA A 43 -3.83 3.43 17.27
CA ALA A 43 -3.38 3.72 18.63
C ALA A 43 -4.57 3.89 19.58
N SER A 44 -4.32 3.80 20.90
CA SER A 44 -5.37 3.91 21.93
C SER A 44 -6.13 5.25 21.92
N ASN A 45 -5.52 6.31 21.38
CA ASN A 45 -6.15 7.62 21.18
C ASN A 45 -6.94 7.73 19.87
N GLY A 46 -7.13 6.62 19.14
CA GLY A 46 -7.87 6.56 17.88
C GLY A 46 -7.06 7.00 16.65
N CYS A 47 -5.78 7.37 16.81
CA CYS A 47 -4.94 7.76 15.68
C CYS A 47 -4.50 6.55 14.86
N LYS A 48 -4.52 6.69 13.54
CA LYS A 48 -4.23 5.65 12.56
C LYS A 48 -2.85 5.84 11.94
N TYR A 49 -2.18 4.73 11.64
CA TYR A 49 -0.89 4.69 10.98
C TYR A 49 -0.68 3.32 10.32
N GLN A 50 0.26 3.24 9.38
CA GLN A 50 0.54 2.02 8.63
C GLN A 50 1.91 1.43 8.99
N LEU A 51 1.95 0.11 8.98
CA LEU A 51 3.12 -0.69 9.29
C LEU A 51 3.43 -1.64 8.13
N LEU A 52 4.71 -1.81 7.81
CA LEU A 52 5.19 -2.88 6.93
C LEU A 52 5.76 -4.02 7.80
N PRO A 53 5.16 -5.21 7.82
CA PRO A 53 5.75 -6.38 8.47
C PRO A 53 6.99 -6.87 7.71
N TYR A 54 7.96 -7.43 8.43
CA TYR A 54 9.08 -8.18 7.84
C TYR A 54 9.44 -9.38 8.73
N PHE A 55 10.06 -10.38 8.12
CA PHE A 55 10.51 -11.61 8.77
C PHE A 55 12.01 -11.79 8.50
N ASP A 56 12.78 -12.07 9.53
CA ASP A 56 14.19 -12.43 9.47
C ASP A 56 14.28 -13.95 9.30
N GLU A 57 14.83 -14.42 8.18
CA GLU A 57 14.95 -15.86 7.86
C GLU A 57 16.21 -16.50 8.47
N GLU A 58 17.09 -15.70 9.08
CA GLU A 58 18.30 -16.18 9.74
C GLU A 58 18.08 -16.26 11.24
N GLU A 59 18.12 -17.49 11.76
CA GLU A 59 18.40 -17.96 13.13
C GLU A 59 17.33 -18.98 13.58
N GLY A 60 17.72 -20.25 13.49
CA GLY A 60 16.88 -21.41 13.75
C GLY A 60 16.34 -21.45 15.18
N ILE A 61 15.14 -22.01 15.30
CA ILE A 61 14.52 -22.62 16.49
C ILE A 61 15.00 -21.96 17.80
N ASP A 62 14.57 -20.72 18.01
CA ASP A 62 14.03 -20.19 19.28
C ASP A 62 13.96 -18.64 19.20
N THR A 63 12.74 -18.12 19.02
CA THR A 63 12.28 -16.71 19.07
C THR A 63 12.24 -15.90 17.75
N THR A 64 11.05 -15.87 17.13
CA THR A 64 10.42 -14.70 16.49
C THR A 64 11.33 -13.71 15.76
N GLY A 65 12.04 -14.15 14.72
CA GLY A 65 12.82 -13.27 13.84
C GLY A 65 11.90 -12.47 12.92
N GLY A 66 11.36 -11.35 13.37
CA GLY A 66 10.50 -10.50 12.56
C GLY A 66 10.04 -9.25 13.30
N GLY A 67 9.56 -8.25 12.56
CA GLY A 67 9.19 -6.96 13.12
C GLY A 67 8.29 -6.14 12.22
N PHE A 68 8.11 -4.87 12.59
CA PHE A 68 7.30 -3.91 11.85
C PHE A 68 8.09 -2.62 11.64
N LEU A 69 7.98 -2.06 10.43
CA LEU A 69 8.50 -0.74 10.10
C LEU A 69 7.34 0.23 9.94
N ALA A 70 7.41 1.39 10.59
CA ALA A 70 6.46 2.46 10.34
C ALA A 70 6.64 3.01 8.93
N VAL A 71 5.54 3.06 8.15
CA VAL A 71 5.53 3.66 6.81
C VAL A 71 5.70 5.18 6.90
N SER A 72 5.13 5.79 7.96
CA SER A 72 5.34 7.19 8.33
C SER A 72 5.57 7.30 9.84
N CYS A 73 6.39 8.26 10.26
CA CYS A 73 6.58 8.60 11.67
C CYS A 73 5.49 9.54 12.23
N THR A 74 4.44 9.80 11.45
CA THR A 74 3.24 10.52 11.89
C THR A 74 2.03 9.59 11.94
N LYS A 75 1.05 9.96 12.76
CA LYS A 75 -0.24 9.29 12.90
C LYS A 75 -1.35 10.30 12.58
N SER A 76 -2.36 9.86 11.83
CA SER A 76 -3.54 10.66 11.53
C SER A 76 -4.59 10.44 12.61
N CYS A 77 -5.00 11.49 13.30
CA CYS A 77 -5.90 11.42 14.45
C CYS A 77 -7.32 11.90 14.11
N PRO A 78 -8.32 11.54 14.96
CA PRO A 78 -9.65 12.16 14.89
C PRO A 78 -9.56 13.70 14.91
N GLU A 79 -10.59 14.37 14.39
CA GLU A 79 -10.61 15.84 14.24
C GLU A 79 -9.53 16.41 13.30
N GLY A 80 -8.85 15.55 12.52
CA GLY A 80 -7.85 15.97 11.53
C GLY A 80 -6.50 16.40 12.13
N THR A 81 -6.27 16.11 13.40
CA THR A 81 -4.97 16.37 14.04
C THR A 81 -3.93 15.32 13.65
N GLN A 82 -2.65 15.62 13.90
CA GLN A 82 -1.55 14.69 13.68
C GLN A 82 -0.76 14.52 14.98
N ASP A 83 -0.41 13.27 15.27
CA ASP A 83 0.49 12.90 16.35
C ASP A 83 1.76 12.25 15.79
N THR A 84 2.79 12.12 16.63
CA THR A 84 4.01 11.41 16.26
C THR A 84 3.97 9.94 16.67
N VAL A 85 4.54 9.08 15.84
CA VAL A 85 5.02 7.76 16.25
C VAL A 85 6.11 7.95 17.31
N THR A 86 6.20 7.04 18.29
CA THR A 86 7.16 7.17 19.40
C THR A 86 8.58 7.23 18.85
N ASN A 87 9.41 8.11 19.42
CA ASN A 87 10.81 8.22 19.02
C ASN A 87 11.54 6.89 19.21
N GLY A 88 12.43 6.56 18.27
CA GLY A 88 13.18 5.30 18.23
C GLY A 88 12.45 4.13 17.57
N ASN A 89 11.16 4.26 17.19
CA ASN A 89 10.50 3.21 16.41
C ASN A 89 11.16 3.05 15.04
N PRO A 90 11.40 1.81 14.58
CA PRO A 90 11.88 1.53 13.23
C PRO A 90 10.92 2.07 12.16
N CYS A 91 11.46 2.64 11.10
CA CYS A 91 10.68 3.24 10.02
C CYS A 91 11.36 3.12 8.66
N ILE A 92 10.58 3.35 7.60
CA ILE A 92 11.05 3.31 6.22
C ILE A 92 11.57 4.68 5.83
N VAL A 93 12.87 4.79 5.54
CA VAL A 93 13.47 6.03 5.02
C VAL A 93 13.25 6.13 3.51
N THR A 94 13.58 5.05 2.80
CA THR A 94 13.37 4.90 1.36
C THR A 94 13.32 3.42 1.03
N TRP A 95 12.79 3.09 -0.15
CA TRP A 95 12.68 1.72 -0.62
C TRP A 95 12.69 1.66 -2.15
N SER A 96 12.99 0.49 -2.68
CA SER A 96 12.93 0.19 -4.12
C SER A 96 12.60 -1.28 -4.34
N TYR A 97 11.90 -1.60 -5.42
CA TYR A 97 11.77 -3.00 -5.85
C TYR A 97 13.13 -3.58 -6.23
N LEU A 98 13.41 -4.76 -5.72
CA LEU A 98 14.49 -5.61 -6.19
C LEU A 98 13.98 -6.55 -7.30
N ASP A 99 12.75 -7.04 -7.13
CA ASP A 99 12.00 -7.84 -8.09
C ASP A 99 10.48 -7.61 -7.92
N HIS A 100 9.63 -8.47 -8.49
CA HIS A 100 8.16 -8.30 -8.48
C HIS A 100 7.53 -8.39 -7.09
N SER A 101 8.14 -9.11 -6.15
CA SER A 101 7.59 -9.33 -4.82
C SER A 101 8.53 -8.91 -3.69
N THR A 102 9.79 -8.59 -3.99
CA THR A 102 10.79 -8.20 -3.01
C THR A 102 11.17 -6.74 -3.15
N ILE A 103 11.19 -6.02 -2.03
CA ILE A 103 11.72 -4.67 -1.94
C ILE A 103 12.99 -4.63 -1.09
N THR A 104 13.90 -3.72 -1.41
CA THR A 104 14.98 -3.30 -0.51
C THR A 104 14.56 -2.03 0.20
N VAL A 105 14.61 -2.03 1.53
CA VAL A 105 14.23 -0.91 2.40
C VAL A 105 15.45 -0.39 3.15
N LEU A 106 15.68 0.92 3.10
CA LEU A 106 16.56 1.60 4.05
C LEU A 106 15.79 1.88 5.34
N VAL A 107 16.21 1.22 6.42
CA VAL A 107 15.60 1.35 7.74
C VAL A 107 16.21 2.54 8.47
N GLY A 108 15.34 3.33 9.09
CA GLY A 108 15.70 4.42 10.00
C GLY A 108 14.99 4.31 11.34
N SER A 109 15.03 5.39 12.11
CA SER A 109 14.33 5.54 13.37
C SER A 109 13.52 6.83 13.41
N CYS A 110 12.32 6.76 13.96
CA CYS A 110 11.46 7.94 14.13
C CYS A 110 12.06 8.93 15.14
N GLN A 111 12.08 10.20 14.76
CA GLN A 111 12.44 11.31 15.63
C GLN A 111 11.56 12.52 15.31
N ASN A 112 10.71 12.93 16.26
CA ASN A 112 9.82 14.08 16.13
C ASN A 112 8.98 14.09 14.85
N GLY A 113 8.45 12.93 14.46
CA GLY A 113 7.60 12.79 13.28
C GLY A 113 8.34 12.56 11.96
N SER A 114 9.67 12.51 11.96
CA SER A 114 10.49 12.21 10.77
C SER A 114 11.25 10.91 10.91
N CYS A 115 11.40 10.16 9.81
CA CYS A 115 12.22 8.96 9.78
C CYS A 115 13.67 9.30 9.41
N ASN A 116 14.62 9.00 10.29
CA ASN A 116 16.03 9.32 10.07
C ASN A 116 16.86 8.04 9.92
N PRO A 117 17.72 7.90 8.89
CA PRO A 117 18.51 6.69 8.63
C PRO A 117 19.59 6.38 9.68
N GLY A 118 19.88 7.32 10.59
CA GLY A 118 20.97 7.20 11.56
C GLY A 118 22.36 7.15 10.91
N ASP A 119 23.38 6.89 11.72
CA ASP A 119 24.78 6.83 11.26
C ASP A 119 25.14 5.49 10.60
N SER A 120 24.48 4.40 11.03
CA SER A 120 24.61 3.06 10.44
C SER A 120 23.33 2.73 9.68
N SER A 121 23.30 3.08 8.40
CA SER A 121 22.21 2.74 7.48
C SER A 121 22.08 1.22 7.34
N VAL A 122 20.94 0.66 7.74
CA VAL A 122 20.64 -0.78 7.57
C VAL A 122 19.68 -0.95 6.40
N CYS A 123 20.11 -1.66 5.36
CA CYS A 123 19.24 -2.09 4.27
C CYS A 123 18.70 -3.48 4.56
N ARG A 124 17.40 -3.70 4.30
CA ARG A 124 16.73 -4.99 4.45
C ARG A 124 15.98 -5.35 3.19
N ASN A 125 16.08 -6.61 2.76
CA ASN A 125 15.20 -7.15 1.74
C ASN A 125 13.94 -7.68 2.42
N ILE A 126 12.77 -7.31 1.91
CA ILE A 126 11.48 -7.70 2.45
C ILE A 126 10.64 -8.24 1.29
N THR A 127 10.24 -9.51 1.41
CA THR A 127 9.25 -10.12 0.52
C THR A 127 7.87 -9.65 0.94
N LEU A 128 7.15 -8.99 0.04
CA LEU A 128 5.82 -8.46 0.25
C LEU A 128 4.79 -9.57 0.11
N ALA A 129 3.94 -9.72 1.13
CA ALA A 129 2.75 -10.56 1.02
C ALA A 129 1.77 -9.90 0.03
N GLY A 130 1.46 -10.56 -1.08
CA GLY A 130 0.56 -10.04 -2.13
C GLY A 130 1.19 -9.89 -3.52
N GLY A 131 2.51 -10.10 -3.66
CA GLY A 131 3.08 -10.37 -4.98
C GLY A 131 2.49 -11.66 -5.51
N GLU A 132 1.93 -11.62 -6.72
CA GLU A 132 1.24 -12.72 -7.38
C GLU A 132 2.03 -14.03 -7.23
N SER A 133 1.66 -14.86 -6.27
CA SER A 133 2.04 -16.25 -6.26
C SER A 133 1.19 -16.89 -7.35
N GLU A 134 1.77 -17.05 -8.54
CA GLU A 134 1.28 -18.05 -9.48
C GLU A 134 1.42 -19.40 -8.77
N GLU A 135 0.38 -19.77 -8.00
CA GLU A 135 0.18 -21.14 -7.57
C GLU A 135 -0.03 -21.94 -8.86
N GLU A 136 1.05 -22.50 -9.40
CA GLU A 136 0.97 -23.51 -10.45
C GLU A 136 0.19 -24.69 -9.87
N GLU A 137 -1.11 -24.75 -10.17
CA GLU A 137 -1.93 -25.95 -10.01
C GLU A 137 -1.35 -27.03 -10.92
N GLU A 138 -0.41 -27.82 -10.41
CA GLU A 138 -0.04 -29.12 -10.98
C GLU A 138 -1.26 -30.03 -10.88
N ALA A 139 -2.07 -30.01 -11.94
CA ALA A 139 -3.14 -30.97 -12.17
C ALA A 139 -2.52 -32.34 -12.48
N GLU A 140 -2.34 -33.16 -11.46
CA GLU A 140 -2.02 -34.58 -11.60
C GLU A 140 -3.20 -35.33 -12.26
N GLU A 141 -2.92 -36.03 -13.38
CA GLU A 141 -3.85 -36.92 -14.12
C GLU A 141 -4.32 -38.14 -13.31
#